data_AF-T0Y6B1-F1
#
_entry.id   AF-T0Y6B1-F1
#
_cell.length_a   1.000
_cell.length_b   1.000
_cell.length_c   1.000
_cell.angle_alpha   90.00
_cell.angle_beta   90.00
_cell.angle_gamma   90.00
#
_symmetry.space_group_name_H-M   'P 1'
#
loop_
_entity.id
_entity.type
_entity.pdbx_description
1 polymer ?
#
loop_
_entity_poly.entity_id
_entity_poly.type
_entity_poly.pdbx_seq_one_letter_code
_entity_poly.pdbx_strand_id
1 'polypeptide(L)'
;MQWSTLIVFLVLFVLVTVLGFVAAHWRKGDLNLLHEWGLGGRRFGTLVTWFLMGGDLYTAYTFIAVPALVFGAGAIGFFAVPYTIIAYPIVFAVLPRLWYVAHKHNYVTGADFVRGRYDSPLLALLVALTGILATMPYIALQLVGMEVVISALGFPMSGWSADLPLIVAFVVLAAFTYTSGLRAPALIAIVKDSLVYITVIAAVVIIPMQLGGFGKIFAAVPTAKVLLAVPAGRVWGCTARSPPWRWARRWRCSSIHMC
;
A
#
# COMPACT_ATOMS: atom_id res chain seq x y z
N MET A 1 29.78 5.71 2.05
CA MET A 1 28.51 6.45 1.84
C MET A 1 28.52 7.05 0.45
N GLN A 2 27.47 6.83 -0.34
CA GLN A 2 27.32 7.47 -1.66
C GLN A 2 26.73 8.87 -1.45
N TRP A 3 27.60 9.87 -1.34
CA TRP A 3 27.21 11.27 -1.08
C TRP A 3 26.22 11.81 -2.12
N SER A 4 26.33 11.37 -3.38
CA SER A 4 25.41 11.70 -4.47
C SER A 4 23.97 11.27 -4.16
N THR A 5 23.79 10.05 -3.65
CA THR A 5 22.47 9.48 -3.31
C THR A 5 21.83 10.22 -2.14
N LEU A 6 22.64 10.58 -1.14
CA LEU A 6 22.19 11.35 0.03
C LEU A 6 21.75 12.77 -0.36
N ILE A 7 22.50 13.45 -1.24
CA ILE A 7 22.16 14.80 -1.71
C ILE A 7 20.85 14.78 -2.51
N VAL A 8 20.70 13.83 -3.44
CA VAL A 8 19.45 13.69 -4.22
C VAL A 8 18.27 13.40 -3.30
N PHE A 9 18.45 12.50 -2.32
CA PHE A 9 17.44 12.20 -1.32
C PHE A 9 17.04 13.44 -0.52
N LEU A 10 18.01 14.20 -0.01
CA LEU A 10 17.75 15.40 0.78
C LEU A 10 17.05 16.49 -0.03
N VAL A 11 17.47 16.72 -1.28
CA VAL A 11 16.82 17.70 -2.16
C VAL A 11 15.38 17.31 -2.45
N LEU A 12 15.13 16.05 -2.81
CA LEU A 12 13.77 15.55 -3.04
C LEU A 12 12.93 15.60 -1.77
N PHE A 13 13.50 15.23 -0.63
CA PHE A 13 12.82 15.27 0.66
C PHE A 13 12.39 16.69 1.01
N VAL A 14 13.31 17.66 0.94
CA VAL A 14 13.01 19.08 1.20
C VAL A 14 11.98 19.61 0.21
N LEU A 15 12.10 19.29 -1.08
CA LEU A 15 11.14 19.71 -2.10
C LEU A 15 9.74 19.16 -1.82
N VAL A 16 9.63 17.87 -1.45
CA VAL A 16 8.35 17.24 -1.10
C VAL A 16 7.79 17.82 0.20
N THR A 17 8.62 18.09 1.20
CA THR A 17 8.19 18.73 2.46
C THR A 17 7.67 20.14 2.21
N VAL A 18 8.36 20.94 1.40
CA VAL A 18 7.95 22.31 1.05
C VAL A 18 6.65 22.30 0.23
N LEU A 19 6.56 21.44 -0.79
CA LEU A 19 5.33 21.29 -1.58
C LEU A 19 4.16 20.79 -0.72
N GLY A 20 4.40 19.85 0.18
CA GLY A 20 3.41 19.36 1.14
C GLY A 20 2.92 20.46 2.08
N PHE A 21 3.82 21.33 2.55
CA PHE A 21 3.48 22.44 3.43
C PHE A 21 2.72 23.56 2.70
N VAL A 22 3.13 23.92 1.47
CA VAL A 22 2.43 24.90 0.63
C VAL A 22 1.03 24.39 0.27
N ALA A 23 0.92 23.09 -0.04
CA ALA A 23 -0.36 22.49 -0.35
C ALA A 23 -1.27 22.35 0.88
N ALA A 24 -0.73 22.10 2.08
CA ALA A 24 -1.49 22.07 3.32
C ALA A 24 -2.20 23.40 3.65
N HIS A 25 -1.69 24.52 3.12
CA HIS A 25 -2.32 25.84 3.28
C HIS A 25 -3.38 26.14 2.21
N TRP A 26 -3.60 25.26 1.24
CA TRP A 26 -4.54 25.47 0.16
C TRP A 26 -5.97 25.08 0.58
N ARG A 27 -6.88 26.06 0.52
CA ARG A 27 -8.33 25.93 0.82
C ARG A 27 -8.65 25.47 2.25
N LYS A 28 -8.33 26.33 3.23
CA LYS A 28 -8.87 26.24 4.60
C LYS A 28 -10.41 26.18 4.54
N GLY A 29 -10.99 25.13 5.09
CA GLY A 29 -12.44 25.02 5.34
C GLY A 29 -12.70 24.81 6.82
N ASP A 30 -13.97 24.67 7.18
CA ASP A 30 -14.36 24.52 8.57
C ASP A 30 -14.18 23.06 9.01
N LEU A 31 -13.04 22.79 9.63
CA LEU A 31 -12.63 21.46 10.07
C LEU A 31 -13.45 20.93 11.27
N ASN A 32 -14.35 21.76 11.84
CA ASN A 32 -15.28 21.34 12.89
C ASN A 32 -16.41 20.44 12.34
N LEU A 33 -16.64 20.45 11.02
CA LEU A 33 -17.66 19.63 10.38
C LEU A 33 -17.08 18.26 9.98
N LEU A 34 -17.63 17.16 10.52
CA LEU A 34 -17.15 15.79 10.27
C LEU A 34 -17.10 15.41 8.77
N HIS A 35 -18.01 15.94 7.96
CA HIS A 35 -18.00 15.70 6.51
C HIS A 35 -16.92 16.55 5.79
N GLU A 36 -16.56 17.73 6.30
CA GLU A 36 -15.44 18.50 5.77
C GLU A 36 -14.10 17.88 6.18
N TRP A 37 -14.00 17.39 7.41
CA TRP A 37 -12.81 16.72 7.94
C TRP A 37 -12.59 15.34 7.29
N GLY A 38 -13.63 14.49 7.25
CA GLY A 38 -13.52 13.10 6.78
C GLY A 38 -13.70 12.89 5.28
N LEU A 39 -14.49 13.73 4.59
CA LEU A 39 -14.75 13.61 3.14
C LEU A 39 -14.16 14.78 2.32
N GLY A 40 -13.43 15.70 2.95
CA GLY A 40 -12.94 16.91 2.29
C GLY A 40 -14.06 17.80 1.72
N GLY A 41 -15.26 17.70 2.29
CA GLY A 41 -16.45 18.43 1.83
C GLY A 41 -17.05 17.89 0.53
N ARG A 42 -16.63 16.70 0.06
CA ARG A 42 -17.08 16.10 -1.22
C ARG A 42 -16.75 16.97 -2.45
N ARG A 43 -15.81 17.92 -2.30
CA ARG A 43 -15.39 18.87 -3.35
C ARG A 43 -14.17 18.39 -4.13
N PHE A 44 -13.60 17.24 -3.77
CA PHE A 44 -12.53 16.66 -4.55
C PHE A 44 -13.10 16.23 -5.90
N GLY A 45 -12.66 16.90 -6.97
CA GLY A 45 -12.99 16.48 -8.33
C GLY A 45 -12.39 15.11 -8.64
N THR A 46 -12.85 14.50 -9.74
CA THR A 46 -12.45 13.14 -10.16
C THR A 46 -10.95 12.94 -10.23
N LEU A 47 -10.18 13.95 -10.68
CA LEU A 47 -8.72 13.87 -10.77
C LEU A 47 -8.05 13.74 -9.40
N VAL A 48 -8.46 14.56 -8.42
CA VAL A 48 -7.88 14.52 -7.07
C VAL A 48 -8.23 13.21 -6.38
N THR A 49 -9.47 12.74 -6.52
CA THR A 49 -9.90 11.43 -6.00
C THR A 49 -9.17 10.28 -6.67
N TRP A 50 -8.87 10.38 -7.97
CA TRP A 50 -8.12 9.37 -8.69
C TRP A 50 -6.67 9.27 -8.19
N PHE A 51 -5.99 10.39 -7.97
CA PHE A 51 -4.66 10.40 -7.35
C PHE A 51 -4.73 9.87 -5.92
N LEU A 52 -5.61 10.41 -5.07
CA LEU A 52 -5.76 9.94 -3.70
C LEU A 52 -5.97 8.42 -3.62
N MET A 53 -6.92 7.86 -4.39
CA MET A 53 -7.14 6.40 -4.40
C MET A 53 -5.98 5.63 -5.04
N GLY A 54 -5.44 6.11 -6.16
CA GLY A 54 -4.34 5.45 -6.87
C GLY A 54 -3.09 5.37 -5.99
N GLY A 55 -2.69 6.47 -5.38
CA GLY A 55 -1.56 6.57 -4.50
C GLY A 55 -1.66 5.80 -3.20
N ASP A 56 -2.88 5.61 -2.69
CA ASP A 56 -3.11 4.83 -1.48
C ASP A 56 -3.11 3.32 -1.78
N LEU A 57 -3.51 2.92 -3.00
CA LEU A 57 -3.43 1.53 -3.44
C LEU A 57 -2.01 1.13 -3.88
N TYR A 58 -1.31 2.01 -4.59
CA TYR A 58 0.01 1.75 -5.18
C TYR A 58 1.12 2.43 -4.37
N THR A 59 1.63 1.70 -3.38
CA THR A 59 2.64 2.22 -2.44
C THR A 59 3.98 1.51 -2.60
N ALA A 60 4.99 1.92 -1.81
CA ALA A 60 6.32 1.32 -1.79
C ALA A 60 6.29 -0.22 -1.71
N TYR A 61 5.30 -0.79 -1.04
CA TYR A 61 5.07 -2.23 -1.01
C TYR A 61 4.99 -2.84 -2.41
N THR A 62 4.21 -2.26 -3.31
CA THR A 62 4.03 -2.80 -4.67
C THR A 62 5.32 -2.72 -5.49
N PHE A 63 6.16 -1.72 -5.26
CA PHE A 63 7.41 -1.50 -5.99
C PHE A 63 8.60 -2.28 -5.43
N ILE A 64 8.59 -2.61 -4.15
CA ILE A 64 9.66 -3.36 -3.49
C ILE A 64 9.30 -4.84 -3.41
N ALA A 65 8.12 -5.17 -2.87
CA ALA A 65 7.75 -6.54 -2.56
C ALA A 65 7.43 -7.36 -3.81
N VAL A 66 6.72 -6.79 -4.80
CA VAL A 66 6.33 -7.55 -6.00
C VAL A 66 7.55 -7.90 -6.85
N PRO A 67 8.45 -6.97 -7.21
CA PRO A 67 9.67 -7.32 -7.94
C PRO A 67 10.59 -8.24 -7.15
N ALA A 68 10.73 -8.06 -5.83
CA ALA A 68 11.51 -8.96 -4.99
C ALA A 68 10.93 -10.39 -4.99
N LEU A 69 9.60 -10.53 -4.94
CA LEU A 69 8.92 -11.82 -5.03
C LEU A 69 9.11 -12.47 -6.40
N VAL A 70 9.02 -11.69 -7.49
CA VAL A 70 9.28 -12.20 -8.85
C VAL A 70 10.74 -12.64 -8.99
N PHE A 71 11.69 -11.89 -8.44
CA PHE A 71 13.11 -12.25 -8.43
C PHE A 71 13.40 -13.52 -7.62
N GLY A 72 12.77 -13.64 -6.45
CA GLY A 72 12.92 -14.80 -5.55
C GLY A 72 12.21 -16.06 -6.07
N ALA A 73 10.89 -15.97 -6.25
CA ALA A 73 9.98 -17.09 -6.53
C ALA A 73 9.65 -17.30 -8.02
N GLY A 74 10.11 -16.41 -8.92
CA GLY A 74 9.87 -16.54 -10.37
C GLY A 74 8.42 -16.31 -10.76
N ALA A 75 7.90 -17.13 -11.68
CA ALA A 75 6.59 -17.01 -12.30
C ALA A 75 5.41 -16.90 -11.32
N ILE A 76 5.52 -17.44 -10.09
CA ILE A 76 4.47 -17.31 -9.06
C ILE A 76 4.26 -15.84 -8.66
N GLY A 77 5.30 -15.00 -8.71
CA GLY A 77 5.20 -13.57 -8.41
C GLY A 77 4.30 -12.81 -9.39
N PHE A 78 4.07 -13.35 -10.60
CA PHE A 78 3.13 -12.76 -11.57
C PHE A 78 1.67 -12.91 -11.17
N PHE A 79 1.33 -13.65 -10.10
CA PHE A 79 -0.03 -13.76 -9.57
C PHE A 79 -0.70 -12.40 -9.30
N ALA A 80 0.08 -11.35 -8.99
CA ALA A 80 -0.44 -10.00 -8.79
C ALA A 80 -1.21 -9.45 -10.03
N VAL A 81 -0.82 -9.85 -11.24
CA VAL A 81 -1.43 -9.39 -12.49
C VAL A 81 -2.85 -9.96 -12.70
N PRO A 82 -3.08 -11.29 -12.75
CA PRO A 82 -4.42 -11.84 -12.89
C PRO A 82 -5.32 -11.51 -11.68
N TYR A 83 -4.75 -11.44 -10.48
CA TYR A 83 -5.50 -11.02 -9.29
C TYR A 83 -6.10 -9.62 -9.47
N THR A 84 -5.31 -8.64 -9.91
CA THR A 84 -5.78 -7.26 -10.11
C THR A 84 -6.79 -7.15 -11.26
N ILE A 85 -6.60 -7.89 -12.35
CA ILE A 85 -7.53 -7.93 -13.50
C ILE A 85 -8.92 -8.41 -13.06
N ILE A 86 -9.01 -9.36 -12.14
CA ILE A 86 -10.30 -9.88 -11.64
C ILE A 86 -10.87 -8.99 -10.53
N ALA A 87 -10.02 -8.51 -9.62
CA ALA A 87 -10.47 -7.73 -8.47
C ALA A 87 -11.06 -6.37 -8.85
N TYR A 88 -10.44 -5.63 -9.76
CA TYR A 88 -10.89 -4.28 -10.12
C TYR A 88 -12.32 -4.24 -10.68
N PRO A 89 -12.73 -5.07 -11.65
CA PRO A 89 -14.10 -5.11 -12.15
C PRO A 89 -15.13 -5.38 -11.04
N ILE A 90 -14.83 -6.29 -10.11
CA ILE A 90 -15.73 -6.61 -8.99
C ILE A 90 -15.88 -5.39 -8.09
N VAL A 91 -14.77 -4.73 -7.74
CA VAL A 91 -14.80 -3.51 -6.93
C VAL A 91 -15.58 -2.42 -7.66
N PHE A 92 -15.31 -2.15 -8.94
CA PHE A 92 -16.02 -1.14 -9.73
C PHE A 92 -17.50 -1.47 -9.98
N ALA A 93 -17.93 -2.73 -9.85
CA ALA A 93 -19.35 -3.08 -9.88
C ALA A 93 -20.07 -2.73 -8.56
N VAL A 94 -19.39 -2.89 -7.41
CA VAL A 94 -19.98 -2.70 -6.08
C VAL A 94 -19.86 -1.25 -5.60
N LEU A 95 -18.72 -0.62 -5.84
CA LEU A 95 -18.36 0.69 -5.29
C LEU A 95 -19.29 1.84 -5.74
N PRO A 96 -19.72 1.94 -7.02
CA PRO A 96 -20.67 2.98 -7.44
C PRO A 96 -22.03 2.85 -6.77
N ARG A 97 -22.50 1.62 -6.56
CA ARG A 97 -23.76 1.36 -5.86
C ARG A 97 -23.67 1.76 -4.39
N LEU A 98 -22.56 1.43 -3.73
CA LEU A 98 -22.29 1.85 -2.36
C LEU A 98 -22.20 3.38 -2.25
N TRP A 99 -21.49 4.03 -3.19
CA TRP A 99 -21.35 5.47 -3.25
C TRP A 99 -22.71 6.17 -3.40
N TYR A 100 -23.59 5.68 -4.27
CA TYR A 100 -24.92 6.25 -4.46
C TYR A 100 -25.76 6.23 -3.16
N VAL A 101 -25.76 5.09 -2.45
CA VAL A 101 -26.49 4.96 -1.18
C VAL A 101 -25.88 5.85 -0.09
N ALA A 102 -24.55 5.86 0.02
CA ALA A 102 -23.84 6.72 0.96
C ALA A 102 -24.09 8.21 0.68
N HIS A 103 -24.24 8.60 -0.58
CA HIS A 103 -24.56 9.97 -0.98
C HIS A 103 -25.98 10.37 -0.62
N LYS A 104 -26.96 9.48 -0.85
CA LYS A 104 -28.37 9.77 -0.53
C LYS A 104 -28.61 9.92 0.98
N HIS A 105 -27.92 9.14 1.80
CA HIS A 105 -28.12 9.11 3.26
C HIS A 105 -27.05 9.86 4.05
N ASN A 106 -26.14 10.58 3.39
CA ASN A 106 -25.03 11.31 4.01
C ASN A 106 -24.16 10.46 4.95
N TYR A 107 -23.97 9.18 4.65
CA TYR A 107 -23.06 8.31 5.40
C TYR A 107 -21.62 8.75 5.21
N VAL A 108 -20.86 8.77 6.30
CA VAL A 108 -19.44 9.17 6.32
C VAL A 108 -18.54 7.94 6.43
N THR A 109 -18.96 6.92 7.19
CA THR A 109 -18.19 5.68 7.39
C THR A 109 -18.92 4.44 6.84
N GLY A 110 -18.17 3.35 6.61
CA GLY A 110 -18.75 2.04 6.26
C GLY A 110 -19.64 1.49 7.37
N ALA A 111 -19.35 1.82 8.63
CA ALA A 111 -20.19 1.44 9.77
C ALA A 111 -21.54 2.18 9.75
N ASP A 112 -21.58 3.44 9.32
CA ASP A 112 -22.84 4.21 9.17
C ASP A 112 -23.74 3.59 8.09
N PHE A 113 -23.14 3.12 6.99
CA PHE A 113 -23.87 2.40 5.95
C PHE A 113 -24.53 1.12 6.51
N VAL A 114 -23.80 0.35 7.33
CA VAL A 114 -24.34 -0.86 7.97
C VAL A 114 -25.43 -0.49 8.98
N ARG A 115 -25.22 0.55 9.79
CA ARG A 115 -26.23 1.04 10.74
C ARG A 115 -27.52 1.43 10.02
N GLY A 116 -27.43 2.21 8.95
CA GLY A 116 -28.60 2.65 8.22
C GLY A 116 -29.28 1.58 7.37
N ARG A 117 -28.57 0.49 7.02
CA ARG A 117 -29.14 -0.63 6.25
C ARG A 117 -29.79 -1.70 7.12
N TYR A 118 -29.25 -1.95 8.31
CA TYR A 118 -29.66 -3.04 9.21
C TYR A 118 -30.29 -2.55 10.52
N ASP A 119 -30.33 -1.24 10.76
CA ASP A 119 -30.88 -0.58 11.96
C ASP A 119 -30.32 -1.12 13.29
N SER A 120 -29.13 -1.73 13.26
CA SER A 120 -28.49 -2.36 14.41
C SER A 120 -27.20 -1.64 14.81
N PRO A 121 -27.16 -0.98 15.98
CA PRO A 121 -25.94 -0.30 16.45
C PRO A 121 -24.82 -1.28 16.81
N LEU A 122 -25.16 -2.50 17.22
CA LEU A 122 -24.19 -3.55 17.54
C LEU A 122 -23.47 -4.03 16.28
N LEU A 123 -24.20 -4.26 15.19
CA LEU A 123 -23.60 -4.65 13.91
C LEU A 123 -22.69 -3.55 13.37
N ALA A 124 -23.10 -2.29 13.49
CA ALA A 124 -22.27 -1.15 13.11
C ALA A 124 -20.97 -1.07 13.94
N LEU A 125 -21.05 -1.32 15.26
CA LEU A 125 -19.87 -1.35 16.13
C LEU A 125 -18.90 -2.48 15.75
N LEU A 126 -19.41 -3.70 15.50
CA LEU A 126 -18.58 -4.82 15.07
C LEU A 126 -17.88 -4.54 13.73
N VAL A 127 -18.58 -3.90 12.79
CA VAL A 127 -17.99 -3.51 11.50
C VAL A 127 -16.95 -2.40 11.68
N ALA A 128 -17.19 -1.43 12.56
CA ALA A 128 -16.23 -0.38 12.88
C ALA A 128 -14.95 -0.97 13.50
N LEU A 129 -15.09 -1.87 14.48
CA LEU A 129 -13.96 -2.52 15.16
C LEU A 129 -13.16 -3.40 14.20
N THR A 130 -13.83 -4.21 13.37
CA THR A 130 -13.13 -5.04 12.38
C THR A 130 -12.44 -4.19 11.32
N GLY A 131 -13.03 -3.07 10.90
CA GLY A 131 -12.38 -2.10 10.03
C GLY A 131 -11.10 -1.53 10.62
N ILE A 132 -11.14 -1.07 11.88
CA ILE A 132 -9.96 -0.56 12.60
C ILE A 132 -8.88 -1.64 12.70
N LEU A 133 -9.24 -2.84 13.15
CA LEU A 133 -8.29 -3.95 13.28
C LEU A 133 -7.70 -4.38 11.93
N ALA A 134 -8.47 -4.32 10.85
CA ALA A 134 -7.99 -4.63 9.51
C ALA A 134 -7.00 -3.58 8.97
N THR A 135 -7.10 -2.32 9.41
CA THR A 135 -6.15 -1.26 9.01
C THR A 135 -4.82 -1.31 9.76
N MET A 136 -4.78 -1.86 10.97
CA MET A 136 -3.55 -1.91 11.79
C MET A 136 -2.39 -2.66 11.09
N PRO A 137 -2.58 -3.87 10.52
CA PRO A 137 -1.52 -4.55 9.78
C PRO A 137 -1.01 -3.77 8.57
N TYR A 138 -1.90 -3.03 7.90
CA TYR A 138 -1.55 -2.24 6.73
C TYR A 138 -0.62 -1.07 7.11
N ILE A 139 -0.92 -0.38 8.21
CA ILE A 139 -0.06 0.68 8.75
C ILE A 139 1.31 0.12 9.16
N ALA A 140 1.34 -1.04 9.82
CA ALA A 140 2.60 -1.70 10.19
C ALA A 140 3.45 -2.05 8.96
N LEU A 141 2.83 -2.55 7.88
CA LEU A 141 3.52 -2.91 6.66
C LEU A 141 4.13 -1.68 5.94
N GLN A 142 3.49 -0.52 6.03
CA GLN A 142 4.03 0.75 5.52
C GLN A 142 5.31 1.17 6.27
N LEU A 143 5.34 0.98 7.60
CA LEU A 143 6.53 1.28 8.42
C LEU A 143 7.72 0.38 8.06
N VAL A 144 7.48 -0.93 7.89
CA VAL A 144 8.51 -1.88 7.42
C VAL A 144 9.02 -1.48 6.03
N GLY A 145 8.15 -0.99 5.15
CA GLY A 145 8.56 -0.47 3.84
C GLY A 145 9.55 0.68 3.94
N MET A 146 9.34 1.62 4.88
CA MET A 146 10.28 2.71 5.13
C MET A 146 11.62 2.21 5.71
N GLU A 147 11.60 1.20 6.58
CA GLU A 147 12.80 0.59 7.15
C GLU A 147 13.72 -0.01 6.06
N VAL A 148 13.14 -0.70 5.07
CA VAL A 148 13.91 -1.25 3.95
C VAL A 148 14.58 -0.15 3.12
N VAL A 149 13.92 1.00 2.95
CA VAL A 149 14.49 2.14 2.20
C VAL A 149 15.59 2.82 3.00
N ILE A 150 15.39 3.04 4.30
CA ILE A 150 16.39 3.70 5.16
C ILE A 150 17.63 2.80 5.36
N SER A 151 17.44 1.49 5.51
CA SER A 151 18.55 0.54 5.59
C SER A 151 19.35 0.48 4.29
N ALA A 152 18.70 0.60 3.12
CA ALA A 152 19.38 0.72 1.84
C ALA A 152 20.22 2.02 1.70
N LEU A 153 19.89 3.08 2.44
CA LEU A 153 20.66 4.32 2.50
C LEU A 153 21.89 4.23 3.42
N GLY A 154 22.07 3.12 4.14
CA GLY A 154 23.26 2.85 4.97
C GLY A 154 23.20 3.42 6.39
N PHE A 155 22.02 3.79 6.88
CA PHE A 155 21.83 4.16 8.28
C PHE A 155 21.62 2.90 9.15
N PRO A 156 22.43 2.67 10.20
CA PRO A 156 22.23 1.55 11.11
C PRO A 156 20.97 1.77 11.95
N MET A 157 19.93 0.97 11.71
CA MET A 157 18.72 0.90 12.54
C MET A 157 18.84 -0.22 13.58
N SER A 158 19.80 -0.11 14.48
CA SER A 158 19.85 -0.99 15.65
C SER A 158 20.01 -0.18 16.93
N GLY A 159 19.00 -0.25 17.80
CA GLY A 159 18.98 0.38 19.12
C GLY A 159 17.74 1.21 19.41
N TRP A 160 17.54 1.55 20.69
CA TRP A 160 16.41 2.35 21.20
C TRP A 160 16.36 3.78 20.60
N SER A 161 17.45 4.24 20.00
CA SER A 161 17.55 5.51 19.28
C SER A 161 16.94 5.48 17.87
N ALA A 162 16.64 4.30 17.31
CA ALA A 162 16.00 4.15 16.00
C ALA A 162 14.47 4.32 16.07
N ASP A 163 13.85 3.95 17.20
CA ASP A 163 12.40 4.06 17.40
C ASP A 163 11.94 5.49 17.70
N LEU A 164 12.83 6.31 18.30
CA LEU A 164 12.54 7.72 18.62
C LEU A 164 12.14 8.54 17.38
N PRO A 165 12.89 8.52 16.27
CA PRO A 165 12.48 9.16 15.02
C PRO A 165 11.13 8.65 14.49
N LEU A 166 10.84 7.34 14.59
CA LEU A 166 9.56 6.78 14.16
C LEU A 166 8.40 7.31 15.00
N ILE A 167 8.56 7.34 16.32
CA ILE A 167 7.54 7.85 17.24
C ILE A 167 7.28 9.33 16.97
N VAL A 168 8.34 10.14 16.80
CA VAL A 168 8.21 11.56 16.48
C VAL A 168 7.52 11.76 15.13
N ALA A 169 7.91 11.01 14.10
CA ALA A 169 7.26 11.07 12.79
C ALA A 169 5.78 10.68 12.87
N PHE A 170 5.44 9.65 13.65
CA PHE A 170 4.07 9.22 13.87
C PHE A 170 3.24 10.29 14.59
N VAL A 171 3.77 10.89 15.65
CA VAL A 171 3.08 11.96 16.41
C VAL A 171 2.85 13.19 15.53
N VAL A 172 3.86 13.62 14.77
CA VAL A 172 3.73 14.75 13.84
C VAL A 172 2.68 14.46 12.78
N LEU A 173 2.72 13.26 12.19
CA LEU A 173 1.73 12.83 11.20
C LEU A 173 0.32 12.78 11.81
N ALA A 174 0.17 12.25 13.02
CA ALA A 174 -1.11 12.17 13.71
C ALA A 174 -1.68 13.57 14.02
N ALA A 175 -0.85 14.47 14.56
CA ALA A 175 -1.23 15.86 14.82
C ALA A 175 -1.63 16.59 13.52
N PHE A 176 -0.86 16.36 12.46
CA PHE A 176 -1.15 16.93 11.14
C PHE A 176 -2.45 16.39 10.54
N THR A 177 -2.70 15.08 10.66
CA THR A 177 -3.94 14.44 10.18
C THR A 177 -5.15 14.92 10.95
N TYR A 178 -5.03 15.06 12.28
CA TYR A 178 -6.09 15.59 13.14
C TYR A 178 -6.45 17.03 12.76
N THR A 179 -5.44 17.88 12.54
CA THR A 179 -5.66 19.30 12.24
C THR A 179 -6.06 19.59 10.79
N SER A 180 -5.73 18.71 9.83
CA SER A 180 -5.92 19.01 8.40
C SER A 180 -6.96 18.13 7.69
N GLY A 181 -7.44 17.05 8.33
CA GLY A 181 -8.43 16.12 7.77
C GLY A 181 -7.97 15.47 6.45
N LEU A 182 -8.91 15.08 5.58
CA LEU A 182 -8.64 14.42 4.29
C LEU A 182 -8.02 15.35 3.23
N ARG A 183 -8.05 16.68 3.44
CA ARG A 183 -7.54 17.66 2.46
C ARG A 183 -6.03 17.63 2.31
N ALA A 184 -5.31 17.56 3.43
CA ALA A 184 -3.86 17.48 3.36
C ALA A 184 -3.35 16.17 2.72
N PRO A 185 -3.85 14.97 3.09
CA PRO A 185 -3.52 13.72 2.40
C PRO A 185 -3.80 13.76 0.90
N ALA A 186 -4.94 14.34 0.48
CA ALA A 186 -5.32 14.43 -0.93
C ALA A 186 -4.31 15.23 -1.77
N LEU A 187 -3.74 16.29 -1.21
CA LEU A 187 -2.75 17.10 -1.92
C LEU A 187 -1.35 16.48 -1.89
N ILE A 188 -0.97 15.89 -0.75
CA ILE A 188 0.27 15.12 -0.63
C ILE A 188 0.26 13.94 -1.60
N ALA A 189 -0.89 13.28 -1.78
CA ALA A 189 -1.05 12.18 -2.72
C ALA A 189 -0.67 12.59 -4.14
N ILE A 190 -1.16 13.72 -4.66
CA ILE A 190 -0.81 14.18 -6.02
C ILE A 190 0.71 14.31 -6.21
N VAL A 191 1.39 14.96 -5.27
CA VAL A 191 2.84 15.18 -5.35
C VAL A 191 3.57 13.84 -5.24
N LYS A 192 3.25 13.04 -4.22
CA LYS A 192 3.84 11.71 -3.99
C LYS A 192 3.65 10.80 -5.20
N ASP A 193 2.45 10.72 -5.73
CA ASP A 193 2.09 9.83 -6.84
C ASP A 193 2.77 10.25 -8.14
N SER A 194 2.90 11.56 -8.39
CA SER A 194 3.63 12.04 -9.56
C SER A 194 5.10 11.61 -9.54
N LEU A 195 5.76 11.69 -8.38
CA LEU A 195 7.13 11.23 -8.20
C LEU A 195 7.26 9.71 -8.38
N VAL A 196 6.32 8.96 -7.81
CA VAL A 196 6.25 7.50 -8.01
C VAL A 196 6.10 7.17 -9.49
N TYR A 197 5.20 7.85 -10.20
CA TYR A 197 4.94 7.61 -11.62
C TYR A 197 6.17 7.89 -12.50
N ILE A 198 6.85 9.01 -12.25
CA ILE A 198 8.12 9.34 -12.93
C ILE A 198 9.17 8.27 -12.67
N THR A 199 9.30 7.82 -11.41
CA THR A 199 10.28 6.79 -11.02
C THR A 199 9.99 5.46 -11.71
N VAL A 200 8.71 5.07 -11.83
CA VAL A 200 8.29 3.85 -12.52
C VAL A 200 8.59 3.93 -14.01
N ILE A 201 8.24 5.03 -14.66
CA ILE A 201 8.54 5.23 -16.09
C ILE A 201 10.06 5.18 -16.31
N ALA A 202 10.83 5.89 -15.48
CA ALA A 202 12.28 5.88 -15.55
C ALA A 202 12.83 4.47 -15.37
N ALA A 203 12.34 3.69 -14.40
CA ALA A 203 12.76 2.30 -14.21
C ALA A 203 12.43 1.42 -15.42
N VAL A 204 11.22 1.52 -15.97
CA VAL A 204 10.77 0.72 -17.12
C VAL A 204 11.52 1.09 -18.40
N VAL A 205 12.00 2.32 -18.55
CA VAL A 205 12.74 2.77 -19.76
C VAL A 205 14.25 2.56 -19.59
N ILE A 206 14.83 3.03 -18.49
CA ILE A 206 16.29 3.02 -18.26
C ILE A 206 16.82 1.60 -18.07
N ILE A 207 16.13 0.76 -17.28
CA ILE A 207 16.63 -0.58 -16.96
C ILE A 207 16.76 -1.45 -18.24
N PRO A 208 15.76 -1.53 -19.13
CA PRO A 208 15.90 -2.29 -20.37
C PRO A 208 16.89 -1.68 -21.37
N MET A 209 17.02 -0.35 -21.41
CA MET A 209 18.04 0.29 -22.26
C MET A 209 19.45 -0.11 -21.84
N GLN A 210 19.73 -0.15 -20.52
CA GLN A 210 21.03 -0.54 -19.99
C GLN A 210 21.30 -2.06 -20.11
N LEU A 211 20.25 -2.89 -20.04
CA LEU A 211 20.36 -4.35 -20.09
C LEU A 211 20.22 -4.94 -21.50
N GLY A 212 20.08 -4.10 -22.54
CA GLY A 212 20.02 -4.53 -23.94
C GLY A 212 18.68 -5.13 -24.38
N GLY A 213 17.58 -4.68 -23.77
CA GLY A 213 16.20 -5.00 -24.11
C GLY A 213 15.55 -6.08 -23.23
N PHE A 214 14.21 -6.09 -23.17
CA PHE A 214 13.44 -7.03 -22.37
C PHE A 214 13.76 -8.50 -22.70
N GLY A 215 14.02 -8.83 -23.98
CA GLY A 215 14.35 -10.18 -24.41
C GLY A 215 15.62 -10.75 -23.75
N LYS A 216 16.66 -9.93 -23.55
CA LYS A 216 17.90 -10.36 -22.86
C LYS A 216 17.68 -10.54 -21.36
N ILE A 217 16.83 -9.70 -20.76
CA ILE A 217 16.46 -9.82 -19.35
C ILE A 217 15.75 -11.15 -19.11
N PHE A 218 14.74 -11.49 -19.93
CA PHE A 218 14.02 -12.76 -19.80
C PHE A 218 14.88 -13.98 -20.18
N ALA A 219 15.80 -13.86 -21.14
CA ALA A 219 16.73 -14.93 -21.50
C ALA A 219 17.78 -15.22 -20.40
N ALA A 220 18.10 -14.24 -19.56
CA ALA A 220 18.99 -14.40 -18.41
C ALA A 220 18.30 -15.04 -17.19
N VAL A 221 16.97 -15.20 -17.20
CA VAL A 221 16.23 -15.83 -16.10
C VAL A 221 16.37 -17.36 -16.21
N PRO A 222 16.73 -18.07 -15.12
CA PRO A 222 16.77 -19.54 -15.12
C PRO A 222 15.42 -20.13 -15.54
N THR A 223 15.42 -21.09 -16.47
CA THR A 223 14.20 -21.67 -17.07
C THR A 223 13.22 -22.23 -16.02
N ALA A 224 13.74 -22.70 -14.88
CA ALA A 224 12.96 -23.18 -13.74
C ALA A 224 12.12 -22.09 -13.04
N LYS A 225 12.48 -20.81 -13.18
CA LYS A 225 11.73 -19.65 -12.64
C LYS A 225 10.80 -19.00 -13.67
N VAL A 226 10.94 -19.33 -14.96
CA VAL A 226 10.13 -18.77 -16.05
C VAL A 226 8.77 -19.48 -16.16
N LEU A 227 8.71 -20.77 -15.82
CA LEU A 227 7.48 -21.55 -15.82
C LEU A 227 6.92 -21.68 -14.41
N LEU A 228 5.60 -21.59 -14.27
CA LEU A 228 4.93 -22.02 -13.05
C LEU A 228 5.27 -23.50 -12.83
N ALA A 229 5.82 -23.82 -11.66
CA ALA A 229 6.03 -25.22 -11.29
C ALA A 229 4.69 -25.96 -11.42
N VAL A 230 4.62 -26.96 -12.29
CA VAL A 230 3.47 -27.88 -12.35
C VAL A 230 3.28 -28.40 -10.93
N PRO A 231 2.09 -28.24 -10.32
CA PRO A 231 1.87 -28.72 -8.97
C PRO A 231 2.21 -30.21 -8.96
N ALA A 232 3.21 -30.59 -8.15
CA ALA A 232 3.60 -31.97 -7.98
C ALA A 232 2.40 -32.75 -7.41
N GLY A 233 1.63 -33.36 -8.31
CA GLY A 233 0.66 -34.43 -8.08
C GLY A 233 -0.38 -34.19 -6.98
N ARG A 234 -1.56 -33.70 -7.38
CA ARG A 234 -2.84 -34.37 -7.07
C ARG A 234 -3.95 -33.90 -8.01
N VAL A 235 -3.91 -34.43 -9.23
CA VAL A 235 -5.13 -34.64 -10.03
C VAL A 235 -6.00 -35.62 -9.25
N TRP A 236 -7.31 -35.34 -9.23
CA TRP A 236 -8.32 -36.13 -8.54
C TRP A 236 -8.24 -37.62 -8.93
N GLY A 237 -8.15 -38.49 -7.92
CA GLY A 237 -8.31 -39.93 -8.09
C GLY A 237 -7.03 -40.77 -8.09
N CYS A 238 -6.27 -40.78 -6.99
CA CYS A 238 -5.52 -41.96 -6.55
C CYS A 238 -5.21 -41.83 -5.05
N THR A 239 -5.74 -42.78 -4.30
CA THR A 239 -5.70 -42.91 -2.84
C THR A 239 -4.28 -43.01 -2.28
N ALA A 240 -3.93 -42.09 -1.38
CA ALA A 240 -3.00 -42.37 -0.29
C ALA A 240 -3.58 -41.75 0.98
N ARG A 241 -4.02 -42.64 1.88
CA ARG A 241 -4.66 -42.39 3.18
C ARG A 241 -4.00 -41.23 3.94
N SER A 242 -4.81 -40.24 4.31
CA SER A 242 -4.58 -39.42 5.52
C SER A 242 -5.08 -40.18 6.75
N PRO A 243 -4.58 -39.89 7.98
CA PRO A 243 -5.18 -38.80 8.75
C PRO A 243 -4.12 -38.04 9.62
N PRO A 244 -4.48 -37.10 10.52
CA PRO A 244 -4.99 -35.77 10.18
C PRO A 244 -4.46 -34.62 11.09
N TRP A 245 -3.18 -34.21 11.09
CA TRP A 245 -2.76 -32.96 11.80
C TRP A 245 -1.38 -32.40 11.39
N ARG A 246 -1.24 -31.92 10.15
CA ARG A 246 0.01 -31.28 9.67
C ARG A 246 0.05 -29.74 9.75
N TRP A 247 -0.95 -29.10 10.35
CA TRP A 247 -0.96 -27.64 10.52
C TRP A 247 0.07 -27.13 11.55
N ALA A 248 0.57 -28.00 12.44
CA ALA A 248 1.45 -27.63 13.55
C ALA A 248 2.97 -27.65 13.26
N ARG A 249 3.45 -28.16 12.11
CA ARG A 249 4.90 -28.18 11.80
C ARG A 249 5.39 -27.03 10.90
N ARG A 250 4.54 -26.42 10.08
CA ARG A 250 4.99 -25.36 9.15
C ARG A 250 5.24 -24.00 9.83
N TRP A 251 4.66 -23.78 11.00
CA TRP A 251 4.91 -22.58 11.82
C TRP A 251 6.16 -22.68 12.71
N ARG A 252 6.80 -23.85 12.84
CA ARG A 252 7.91 -24.08 13.79
C ARG A 252 9.32 -24.11 13.16
N CYS A 253 9.46 -23.98 11.83
CA CYS A 253 10.77 -24.15 11.14
C CYS A 253 11.23 -22.99 10.22
N SER A 254 10.69 -21.78 10.32
CA SER A 254 11.31 -20.61 9.66
C SER A 254 11.34 -19.35 10.53
N SER A 255 11.01 -19.48 11.81
CA SER A 255 11.33 -18.53 12.88
C SER A 255 12.71 -18.81 13.52
N ILE A 256 13.54 -19.65 12.90
CA ILE A 256 14.93 -19.91 13.30
C ILE A 256 15.77 -19.86 12.02
N HIS A 257 16.11 -18.65 11.59
CA HIS A 257 17.35 -18.27 10.91
C HIS A 257 17.33 -16.74 10.79
N MET A 258 17.43 -16.09 11.95
CA MET A 258 18.05 -14.78 12.09
C MET A 258 19.56 -15.00 12.08
N CYS A 259 20.22 -14.45 11.06
CA CYS A 259 21.52 -13.78 11.08
C CYS A 259 21.64 -13.00 9.78
#